data_AF-A0A9E0DQA6-F1
#
_entry.id   AF-A0A9E0DQA6-F1
#
_cell.length_a   1.000
_cell.length_b   1.000
_cell.length_c   1.000
_cell.angle_alpha   90.00
_cell.angle_beta   90.00
_cell.angle_gamma   90.00
#
_symmetry.space_group_name_H-M   'P 1'
#
loop_
_entity.id
_entity.type
_entity.pdbx_description
1 polymer ?
#
loop_
_entity_poly.entity_id
_entity_poly.type
_entity_poly.pdbx_seq_one_letter_code
_entity_poly.pdbx_strand_id
1 'polypeptide(L)'
;MSLIKGYGAFMTYDTFQPYIKHTEADKREKGYAWYTAIGLQDVDGLKPSPYLLELAKKNIEGDISLEEVESLIKSYYENRPNEEPGNRTKEADNVSVKISQLIQAPGFTFSPVQYLAIHKELCCLVKVMN
;
A
#
# COMPACT_ATOMS: atom_id res chain seq x y z
N MET A 1 30.00 -3.26 17.01
CA MET A 1 29.64 -4.61 16.53
C MET A 1 28.40 -5.06 17.30
N SER A 2 27.17 -5.19 16.81
CA SER A 2 26.51 -4.98 15.53
C SER A 2 25.03 -4.72 15.90
N LEU A 3 24.50 -3.54 15.60
CA LEU A 3 23.10 -3.15 15.85
C LEU A 3 22.37 -3.05 14.51
N ILE A 4 22.02 -4.17 13.87
CA ILE A 4 21.09 -4.13 12.71
C ILE A 4 20.34 -5.47 12.58
N LYS A 5 19.34 -5.73 13.42
CA LYS A 5 18.29 -6.73 13.13
C LYS A 5 16.97 -6.26 13.75
N GLY A 6 15.97 -5.93 12.93
CA GLY A 6 14.57 -6.11 13.34
C GLY A 6 13.55 -4.96 13.17
N TYR A 7 13.92 -3.73 12.85
CA TYR A 7 12.93 -2.62 12.87
C TYR A 7 11.99 -2.54 11.66
N GLY A 8 12.20 -3.33 10.60
CA GLY A 8 11.47 -3.21 9.34
C GLY A 8 10.09 -3.87 9.31
N ALA A 9 9.94 -5.06 9.88
CA ALA A 9 8.71 -5.86 9.80
C ALA A 9 7.70 -5.52 10.92
N PHE A 10 8.16 -4.88 12.00
CA PHE A 10 7.34 -4.63 13.18
C PHE A 10 6.38 -3.44 13.01
N MET A 11 6.70 -2.45 12.16
CA MET A 11 5.85 -1.26 12.01
C MET A 11 4.63 -1.47 11.11
N THR A 12 4.70 -2.35 10.11
CA THR A 12 3.62 -2.52 9.11
C THR A 12 2.43 -3.31 9.67
N TYR A 13 2.70 -4.36 10.45
CA TYR A 13 1.64 -5.23 11.00
C TYR A 13 0.80 -4.54 12.07
N ASP A 14 1.36 -3.68 12.91
CA ASP A 14 0.63 -3.08 14.05
C ASP A 14 -0.18 -1.84 13.65
N THR A 15 0.25 -1.11 12.62
CA THR A 15 -0.33 0.19 12.23
C THR A 15 -1.83 0.11 11.89
N PHE A 16 -2.28 -0.99 11.27
CA PHE A 16 -3.67 -1.13 10.81
C PHE A 16 -4.54 -2.06 11.65
N GLN A 17 -3.97 -2.76 12.64
CA GLN A 17 -4.73 -3.67 13.52
C GLN A 17 -5.90 -3.01 14.26
N PRO A 18 -5.78 -1.76 14.76
CA PRO A 18 -6.91 -1.08 15.39
C PRO A 18 -8.10 -0.91 14.43
N TYR A 19 -7.82 -0.65 13.15
CA TYR A 19 -8.84 -0.44 12.11
C TYR A 19 -9.52 -1.74 11.70
N ILE A 20 -8.78 -2.85 11.62
CA ILE A 20 -9.35 -4.17 11.32
C ILE A 20 -10.33 -4.62 12.42
N LYS A 21 -10.10 -4.20 13.66
CA LYS A 21 -10.99 -4.50 14.81
C LYS A 21 -12.09 -3.45 15.01
N HIS A 22 -12.18 -2.44 14.14
CA HIS A 22 -13.11 -1.34 14.29
C HIS A 22 -14.56 -1.78 14.04
N THR A 23 -15.50 -1.17 14.77
CA THR A 23 -16.93 -1.47 14.72
C THR A 23 -17.58 -0.93 13.44
N GLU A 24 -17.22 0.29 13.05
CA GLU A 24 -17.64 0.91 11.78
C GLU A 24 -17.15 0.09 10.58
N ALA A 25 -18.10 -0.35 9.75
CA ALA A 25 -17.81 -1.22 8.61
C ALA A 25 -16.89 -0.56 7.57
N ASP A 26 -17.14 0.72 7.23
CA ASP A 26 -16.34 1.47 6.25
C ASP A 26 -14.86 1.56 6.66
N LYS A 27 -14.58 1.98 7.90
CA LYS A 27 -13.20 2.06 8.43
C LYS A 27 -12.52 0.69 8.49
N ARG A 28 -13.28 -0.36 8.83
CA ARG A 28 -12.76 -1.73 8.85
C ARG A 28 -12.39 -2.24 7.46
N GLU A 29 -13.24 -2.00 6.47
CA GLU A 29 -13.00 -2.38 5.08
C GLU A 29 -11.79 -1.64 4.49
N LYS A 30 -11.71 -0.32 4.70
CA LYS A 30 -10.53 0.48 4.32
C LYS A 30 -9.27 0.02 5.02
N GLY A 31 -9.35 -0.27 6.32
CA GLY A 31 -8.24 -0.81 7.11
C GLY A 31 -7.74 -2.15 6.56
N TYR A 32 -8.65 -3.04 6.18
CA TYR A 32 -8.30 -4.33 5.55
C TYR A 32 -7.65 -4.14 4.17
N ALA A 33 -8.17 -3.21 3.36
CA ALA A 33 -7.60 -2.90 2.05
C ALA A 33 -6.15 -2.39 2.16
N TRP A 34 -5.90 -1.41 3.02
CA TRP A 34 -4.56 -0.86 3.24
C TRP A 34 -3.60 -1.89 3.86
N TYR A 35 -4.06 -2.65 4.85
CA TYR A 35 -3.29 -3.74 5.44
C TYR A 35 -2.84 -4.76 4.38
N THR A 36 -3.76 -5.17 3.50
CA THR A 36 -3.48 -6.13 2.43
C THR A 36 -2.52 -5.53 1.40
N ALA A 37 -2.78 -4.31 0.94
CA ALA A 37 -1.97 -3.64 -0.08
C ALA A 37 -0.51 -3.44 0.35
N ILE A 38 -0.31 -3.01 1.60
CA ILE A 38 1.02 -2.79 2.20
C ILE A 38 1.69 -4.12 2.55
N GLY A 39 0.93 -5.08 3.09
CA GLY A 39 1.44 -6.42 3.39
C GLY A 39 1.93 -7.17 2.15
N LEU A 40 1.29 -6.97 0.99
CA LEU A 40 1.73 -7.54 -0.27
C LEU A 40 3.10 -6.98 -0.73
N GLN A 41 3.49 -5.78 -0.33
CA GLN A 41 4.82 -5.25 -0.67
C GLN A 41 5.94 -5.96 0.10
N ASP A 42 5.67 -6.38 1.34
CA ASP A 42 6.65 -7.08 2.18
C ASP A 42 7.02 -8.46 1.60
N VAL A 43 6.12 -9.09 0.83
CA VAL A 43 6.39 -10.34 0.10
C VAL A 43 7.54 -10.16 -0.91
N ASP A 44 7.61 -9.00 -1.54
CA ASP A 44 8.69 -8.64 -2.47
C ASP A 44 9.91 -8.02 -1.74
N GLY A 45 9.90 -8.00 -0.40
CA GLY A 45 10.91 -7.34 0.43
C GLY A 45 10.88 -5.81 0.31
N LEU A 46 9.82 -5.26 -0.26
CA LEU A 46 9.63 -3.83 -0.46
C LEU A 46 9.02 -3.20 0.79
N LYS A 47 9.49 -1.99 1.12
CA LYS A 47 9.02 -1.24 2.27
C LYS A 47 8.38 0.06 1.81
N PRO A 48 7.09 0.25 2.08
CA PRO A 48 6.44 1.53 1.84
C PRO A 48 7.03 2.64 2.72
N SER A 49 6.87 3.87 2.27
CA SER A 49 7.35 5.03 3.00
C SER A 49 6.46 5.31 4.23
N PRO A 50 7.02 5.95 5.27
CA PRO A 50 6.20 6.48 6.37
C PRO A 50 5.13 7.47 5.89
N TYR A 51 5.39 8.16 4.78
CA TYR A 51 4.44 9.11 4.19
C TYR A 51 3.18 8.40 3.69
N LEU A 52 3.32 7.26 3.01
CA LEU A 52 2.17 6.44 2.61
C LEU A 52 1.36 5.99 3.82
N LEU A 53 2.00 5.54 4.91
CA LEU A 53 1.30 5.08 6.11
C LEU A 53 0.40 6.17 6.70
N GLU A 54 0.87 7.42 6.71
CA GLU A 54 0.09 8.56 7.19
C GLU A 54 -1.08 8.89 6.25
N LEU A 55 -0.88 8.81 4.92
CA LEU A 55 -1.96 8.99 3.95
C LEU A 55 -3.02 7.88 4.06
N ALA A 56 -2.59 6.64 4.26
CA ALA A 56 -3.49 5.50 4.46
C ALA A 56 -4.39 5.70 5.69
N LYS A 57 -3.83 6.17 6.82
CA LYS A 57 -4.62 6.51 8.02
C LYS A 57 -5.67 7.58 7.72
N LYS A 58 -5.26 8.69 7.09
CA LYS A 58 -6.19 9.76 6.69
C LYS A 58 -7.31 9.26 5.78
N ASN A 59 -6.99 8.36 4.86
CA ASN A 59 -8.00 7.75 3.99
C ASN A 59 -8.97 6.84 4.77
N ILE A 60 -8.47 6.05 5.74
CA ILE A 60 -9.30 5.22 6.62
C ILE A 60 -10.23 6.10 7.49
N GLU A 61 -9.74 7.22 8.01
CA GLU A 61 -10.55 8.17 8.77
C GLU A 61 -11.58 8.92 7.91
N GLY A 62 -11.40 8.92 6.58
CA GLY A 62 -12.26 9.62 5.63
C GLY A 62 -11.87 11.08 5.39
N ASP A 63 -10.68 11.50 5.85
CA ASP A 63 -10.15 12.86 5.67
C ASP A 63 -9.77 13.14 4.21
N ILE A 64 -9.36 12.10 3.47
CA ILE A 64 -8.95 12.18 2.06
C ILE A 64 -9.45 10.97 1.26
N SER A 65 -9.73 11.17 -0.02
CA SER A 65 -10.09 10.12 -0.97
C SER A 65 -8.87 9.34 -1.49
N LEU A 66 -9.09 8.19 -2.13
CA LEU A 66 -8.01 7.41 -2.73
C LEU A 66 -7.36 8.13 -3.93
N GLU A 67 -8.13 8.92 -4.67
CA GLU A 67 -7.65 9.77 -5.75
C GLU A 67 -6.75 10.89 -5.21
N GLU A 68 -7.10 11.46 -4.06
CA GLU A 68 -6.24 12.44 -3.37
C GLU A 68 -4.94 11.80 -2.88
N VAL A 69 -4.99 10.58 -2.33
CA VAL A 69 -3.78 9.82 -1.96
C VAL A 69 -2.87 9.61 -3.16
N GLU A 70 -3.41 9.16 -4.30
CA GLU A 70 -2.64 8.95 -5.53
C GLU A 70 -1.95 10.24 -6.01
N SER A 71 -2.70 11.36 -6.01
CA SER A 71 -2.18 12.68 -6.39
C SER A 71 -1.07 13.16 -5.45
N LEU A 72 -1.22 12.96 -4.14
CA LEU A 72 -0.24 13.32 -3.13
C LEU A 72 1.04 12.49 -3.26
N ILE A 73 0.93 11.18 -3.49
CA ILE A 73 2.09 10.30 -3.73
C ILE A 73 2.82 10.70 -5.02
N LYS A 74 2.08 10.94 -6.11
CA LYS A 74 2.68 11.42 -7.36
C LYS A 74 3.47 12.70 -7.15
N SER A 75 2.85 13.70 -6.51
CA SER A 75 3.48 14.98 -6.19
C SER A 75 4.70 14.83 -5.27
N TYR A 76 4.64 13.92 -4.29
CA TYR A 76 5.73 13.67 -3.35
C TYR A 76 7.01 13.20 -4.07
N TYR A 77 6.87 12.34 -5.07
CA TYR A 77 8.01 11.79 -5.82
C TYR A 77 8.44 12.67 -7.01
N GLU A 78 7.55 13.45 -7.62
CA GLU A 78 7.93 14.45 -8.64
C GLU A 78 8.86 15.53 -8.07
N ASN A 79 8.69 15.90 -6.80
CA ASN A 79 9.52 16.89 -6.11
C ASN A 79 10.82 16.31 -5.50
N ARG A 80 11.13 15.03 -5.73
CA ARG A 80 12.32 14.35 -5.19
C ARG A 80 13.10 13.65 -6.30
N PRO A 81 13.93 14.38 -7.06
CA PRO A 81 14.60 13.85 -8.25
C PRO A 81 15.73 12.85 -7.97
N ASN A 82 16.21 12.74 -6.73
CA ASN A 82 17.31 11.85 -6.36
C ASN A 82 16.81 10.74 -5.42
N GLU A 83 16.33 9.64 -6.00
CA GLU A 83 16.19 8.38 -5.26
C GLU A 83 17.54 7.66 -5.24
N GLU A 84 17.92 7.13 -4.08
CA GLU A 84 19.13 6.32 -3.98
C GLU A 84 19.04 5.11 -4.93
N PRO A 85 20.12 4.76 -5.66
CA PRO A 85 20.14 3.61 -6.53
C PRO A 85 19.71 2.34 -5.79
N GLY A 86 18.67 1.67 -6.30
CA GLY A 86 18.10 0.47 -5.68
C GLY A 86 17.02 0.72 -4.64
N ASN A 87 16.67 1.97 -4.33
CA ASN A 87 15.52 2.28 -3.50
C ASN A 87 14.22 2.04 -4.28
N ARG A 88 13.49 0.99 -3.91
CA ARG A 88 12.18 0.62 -4.49
C ARG A 88 10.99 1.07 -3.64
N THR A 89 11.19 2.01 -2.71
CA THR A 89 10.12 2.55 -1.85
C THR A 89 9.02 3.23 -2.68
N LYS A 90 9.40 3.98 -3.73
CA LYS A 90 8.42 4.60 -4.64
C LYS A 90 7.52 3.58 -5.32
N GLU A 91 8.11 2.48 -5.77
CA GLU A 91 7.36 1.38 -6.37
C GLU A 91 6.40 0.78 -5.34
N ALA A 92 6.89 0.49 -4.13
CA ALA A 92 6.08 -0.01 -3.02
C ALA A 92 4.88 0.90 -2.71
N ASP A 93 5.10 2.22 -2.68
CA ASP A 93 4.05 3.20 -2.42
C ASP A 93 3.00 3.23 -3.53
N ASN A 94 3.43 3.35 -4.78
CA ASN A 94 2.53 3.39 -5.94
C ASN A 94 1.70 2.10 -6.07
N VAL A 95 2.35 0.94 -5.90
CA VAL A 95 1.68 -0.36 -5.99
C VAL A 95 0.70 -0.53 -4.84
N SER A 96 1.05 -0.10 -3.63
CA SER A 96 0.14 -0.13 -2.47
C SER A 96 -1.12 0.71 -2.72
N VAL A 97 -0.97 1.94 -3.21
CA VAL A 97 -2.12 2.79 -3.58
C VAL A 97 -3.00 2.07 -4.60
N LYS A 98 -2.40 1.45 -5.62
CA LYS A 98 -3.16 0.79 -6.69
C LYS A 98 -3.92 -0.44 -6.19
N ILE A 99 -3.31 -1.25 -5.35
CA ILE A 99 -3.97 -2.41 -4.73
C ILE A 99 -5.11 -1.94 -3.81
N SER A 100 -4.90 -0.90 -3.02
CA SER A 100 -5.96 -0.32 -2.18
C SER A 100 -7.15 0.16 -3.01
N GLN A 101 -6.92 0.82 -4.15
CA GLN A 101 -7.97 1.19 -5.11
C GLN A 101 -8.69 -0.02 -5.68
N LEU A 102 -7.95 -1.06 -6.07
CA LEU A 102 -8.54 -2.28 -6.63
C LEU A 102 -9.45 -2.99 -5.62
N ILE A 103 -8.98 -3.16 -4.38
CA ILE A 103 -9.74 -3.85 -3.33
C ILE A 103 -11.03 -3.08 -2.98
N GLN A 104 -10.98 -1.74 -3.01
CA GLN A 104 -12.10 -0.87 -2.66
C GLN A 104 -13.00 -0.52 -3.86
N ALA A 105 -12.69 -1.02 -5.06
CA ALA A 105 -13.49 -0.76 -6.25
C ALA A 105 -14.88 -1.41 -6.13
N PRO A 106 -15.94 -0.74 -6.61
CA PRO A 106 -17.29 -1.32 -6.62
C PRO A 106 -17.32 -2.65 -7.38
N GLY A 107 -17.90 -3.69 -6.75
CA GLY A 107 -17.98 -5.02 -7.35
C GLY A 107 -16.69 -5.84 -7.26
N PHE A 108 -15.65 -5.35 -6.57
CA PHE A 108 -14.52 -6.18 -6.21
C PHE A 108 -14.94 -7.29 -5.25
N THR A 109 -14.61 -8.53 -5.59
CA THR A 109 -14.79 -9.69 -4.71
C THR A 109 -13.52 -10.52 -4.72
N PHE A 110 -13.10 -11.03 -3.56
CA PHE A 110 -12.04 -12.03 -3.50
C PHE A 110 -12.60 -13.38 -3.95
N SER A 111 -12.76 -13.54 -5.26
CA SER A 111 -13.02 -14.83 -5.90
C SER A 111 -11.71 -15.42 -6.42
N PRO A 112 -11.56 -16.76 -6.50
CA PRO A 112 -10.39 -17.39 -7.13
C PRO A 112 -10.13 -16.90 -8.57
N VAL A 113 -11.18 -16.50 -9.29
CA VAL A 113 -11.11 -15.93 -10.64
C VAL A 113 -10.57 -14.50 -10.61
N GLN A 114 -11.02 -13.66 -9.67
CA GLN A 114 -10.47 -12.31 -9.48
C GLN A 114 -9.01 -12.36 -9.05
N TYR A 115 -8.63 -13.31 -8.19
CA TYR A 115 -7.23 -13.48 -7.76
C TYR A 115 -6.29 -13.72 -8.95
N LEU A 116 -6.70 -14.56 -9.91
CA LEU A 116 -5.98 -14.78 -11.17
C LEU A 116 -5.89 -13.52 -12.04
N ALA A 117 -6.92 -12.68 -12.05
CA ALA A 117 -6.92 -11.42 -12.78
C ALA A 117 -5.99 -10.37 -12.15
N ILE A 118 -6.03 -10.22 -10.82
CA ILE A 118 -5.17 -9.31 -10.06
C ILE A 118 -3.69 -9.73 -10.19
N HIS A 119 -3.42 -11.03 -10.09
CA HIS A 119 -2.07 -11.57 -10.31
C HIS A 119 -1.56 -11.25 -11.73
N LYS A 120 -2.42 -11.26 -12.75
CA LYS A 120 -2.03 -10.89 -14.12
C LYS A 120 -1.74 -9.39 -14.26
N GLU A 121 -2.57 -8.53 -13.71
CA GLU A 121 -2.40 -7.07 -13.78
C GLU A 121 -1.14 -6.61 -13.02
N LEU A 122 -0.94 -7.10 -11.80
CA LEU A 122 0.18 -6.69 -10.95
C LEU A 122 1.52 -7.27 -11.40
N CYS A 123 1.59 -8.55 -11.83
CA CYS A 123 2.84 -9.11 -12.36
C CYS A 123 3.25 -8.52 -13.73
N CYS A 124 2.29 -8.04 -14.54
CA CYS A 124 2.61 -7.40 -15.82
C CYS A 124 3.14 -5.97 -15.63
N LEU A 125 2.66 -5.21 -14.64
CA LEU A 125 3.19 -3.87 -14.36
C LEU A 125 4.68 -3.87 -13.99
N VAL A 126 5.15 -4.88 -13.25
CA VAL A 126 6.59 -5.05 -12.92
C VAL A 126 7.44 -5.38 -14.16
N LYS A 127 6.85 -5.92 -15.23
CA LYS A 127 7.55 -6.28 -16.47
C LYS A 127 7.64 -5.17 -17.51
N VAL A 128 6.79 -4.16 -17.44
CA VAL A 128 6.76 -3.04 -18.42
C VAL A 128 7.69 -1.89 -17.99
N MET A 129 8.25 -1.94 -16.78
CA MET A 129 9.20 -0.95 -16.25
C MET A 129 10.68 -1.38 -16.31
N ASN A 130 11.02 -2.44 -17.04
CA ASN A 130 12.42 -2.83 -17.33
C ASN A 130 12.76 -2.63 -18.82
#